data_AF-A0A178V8E5-F1
#
_entry.id   AF-A0A178V8E5-F1
#
_cell.length_a   1.000
_cell.length_b   1.000
_cell.length_c   1.000
_cell.angle_alpha   90.00
_cell.angle_beta   90.00
_cell.angle_gamma   90.00
#
_symmetry.space_group_name_H-M   'P 1'
#
loop_
_entity.id
_entity.type
_entity.pdbx_description
1 polymer ?
#
loop_
_entity_poly.entity_id
_entity_poly.type
_entity_poly.pdbx_seq_one_letter_code
_entity_poly.pdbx_strand_id
1 'polypeptide(L)'
;MEMHHSIDETMLGFPLPINLTLTDVAEIIIGFYFTLGSSSSSSSELTESLYKDIISSKKKREIERFRIIPNQNPNQTLETEETERTKVSVESIREVEKMRPPISSGRIGDGGLDSCPEKKEEEKDSTSRLCSDMSDLRIERIGSTPAFQWISVYTKRPPMKQRFHHNIANSRLSHHAEKGKRDGLFISCVASEANLWALVMDAGTGFTSQVYKFSSTFLPKDWIMKQWEKNYYISSIAGANNGSSLVVMSKGTRYIQQSYKTGDSIPLKWMDKKWKEAFHVTSMTTGGSRWGVVMSRNSGFSEQVMEVDFLNPSEDINRRLESGYMITSMAATADQAALILSIPRRKITDEIQETLRTSSFPSSYVKDKWGKNMFITSICYGRTV
;
A
#
# COMPACT_ATOMS: atom_id res chain seq x y z
N MET A 1 24.36 45.87 72.97
CA MET A 1 24.01 44.48 72.65
C MET A 1 23.56 44.44 71.21
N GLU A 2 24.48 44.49 70.23
CA GLU A 2 25.41 43.40 69.83
C GLU A 2 24.68 42.33 69.00
N MET A 3 25.19 41.86 67.85
CA MET A 3 26.50 42.07 67.22
C MET A 3 26.43 42.11 65.68
N HIS A 4 27.54 42.50 65.06
CA HIS A 4 27.75 42.72 63.62
C HIS A 4 28.46 41.52 62.96
N HIS A 5 28.49 41.48 61.61
CA HIS A 5 29.52 40.81 60.75
C HIS A 5 29.56 39.25 60.73
N SER A 6 29.97 38.55 59.65
CA SER A 6 30.41 38.94 58.28
C SER A 6 30.58 37.70 57.34
N ILE A 7 30.69 37.94 56.01
CA ILE A 7 31.60 37.23 55.03
C ILE A 7 31.28 35.74 54.69
N ASP A 8 31.36 35.24 53.45
CA ASP A 8 31.58 35.87 52.11
C ASP A 8 31.00 35.01 50.97
N GLU A 9 31.05 35.53 49.73
CA GLU A 9 30.83 34.79 48.49
C GLU A 9 32.08 34.00 48.00
N THR A 10 31.80 33.08 47.06
CA THR A 10 32.62 32.61 45.92
C THR A 10 33.29 31.22 45.94
N MET A 11 33.36 30.67 44.72
CA MET A 11 34.15 29.53 44.25
C MET A 11 33.69 28.10 44.60
N LEU A 12 32.67 27.62 43.86
CA LEU A 12 32.89 26.51 42.90
C LEU A 12 31.83 26.59 41.79
N GLY A 13 32.25 27.01 40.59
CA GLY A 13 31.34 27.21 39.47
C GLY A 13 31.21 25.96 38.59
N PHE A 14 29.96 25.58 38.31
CA PHE A 14 29.57 24.93 37.05
C PHE A 14 28.31 25.64 36.54
N PRO A 15 28.20 25.95 35.22
CA PRO A 15 27.07 26.70 34.70
C PRO A 15 25.81 25.83 34.64
N LEU A 16 24.69 26.34 35.15
CA LEU A 16 23.37 25.78 34.86
C LEU A 16 23.01 26.09 33.40
N PRO A 17 22.78 25.08 32.54
CA PRO A 17 22.23 25.33 31.21
C PRO A 17 20.74 25.69 31.34
N ILE A 18 20.37 26.85 30.79
CA ILE A 18 18.98 27.31 30.73
C ILE A 18 18.24 26.46 29.68
N ASN A 19 17.56 25.41 30.13
CA ASN A 19 16.33 24.80 29.58
C ASN A 19 16.11 23.43 30.25
N LEU A 20 15.37 23.38 31.36
CA LEU A 20 14.86 22.12 31.90
C LEU A 20 13.47 21.85 31.31
N THR A 21 13.33 20.68 30.68
CA THR A 21 12.05 20.18 30.16
C THR A 21 11.26 19.48 31.26
N LEU A 22 9.96 19.23 31.04
CA LEU A 22 9.14 18.44 31.97
C LEU A 22 9.73 17.05 32.27
N THR A 23 10.50 16.50 31.32
CA THR A 23 11.22 15.21 31.43
C THR A 23 12.28 15.24 32.52
N ASP A 24 13.04 16.33 32.62
CA ASP A 24 14.18 16.44 33.53
C ASP A 24 13.72 16.59 34.99
N VAL A 25 12.57 17.24 35.20
CA VAL A 25 11.89 17.30 36.49
C VAL A 25 11.37 15.91 36.92
N ALA A 26 10.91 15.10 35.97
CA ALA A 26 10.43 13.74 36.25
C ALA A 26 11.56 12.80 36.70
N GLU A 27 12.75 12.87 36.08
CA GLU A 27 13.90 12.04 36.52
C GLU A 27 14.38 12.42 37.94
N ILE A 28 14.35 13.70 38.31
CA ILE A 28 14.67 14.15 39.67
C ILE A 28 13.66 13.59 40.71
N ILE A 29 12.36 13.58 40.38
CA ILE A 29 11.32 13.03 41.26
C ILE A 29 11.45 11.50 41.39
N ILE A 30 11.73 10.79 40.29
CA ILE A 30 11.93 9.33 40.31
C ILE A 30 13.18 8.96 41.13
N GLY A 31 14.27 9.73 41.00
CA GLY A 31 15.47 9.57 41.81
C GLY A 31 15.23 9.70 43.31
N PHE A 32 14.32 10.59 43.72
CA PHE A 32 13.92 10.80 45.12
C PHE A 32 13.04 9.66 45.69
N TYR A 33 12.21 9.03 44.85
CA TYR A 33 11.35 7.92 45.26
C TYR A 33 12.12 6.60 45.43
N PHE A 34 13.21 6.39 44.69
CA PHE A 34 13.99 5.15 44.79
C PHE A 34 14.88 5.07 46.05
N THR A 35 15.24 6.21 46.64
CA THR A 35 15.97 6.30 47.93
C THR A 35 15.08 6.13 49.16
N LEU A 36 13.76 6.34 49.03
CA LEU A 36 12.78 6.24 50.12
C LEU A 36 11.84 5.04 49.89
N GLY A 37 12.37 3.84 50.11
CA GLY A 37 11.60 2.60 49.97
C GLY A 37 10.34 2.59 50.85
N SER A 38 9.17 2.34 50.24
CA SER A 38 7.90 2.23 50.96
C SER A 38 6.93 1.29 50.24
N SER A 39 6.41 0.32 51.00
CA SER A 39 5.54 -0.75 50.53
C SER A 39 4.08 -0.33 50.46
N SER A 40 3.50 -0.28 49.25
CA SER A 40 2.05 -0.34 49.04
C SER A 40 1.71 -0.87 47.65
N SER A 41 0.76 -1.81 47.57
CA SER A 41 0.42 -2.55 46.34
C SER A 41 -0.49 -1.81 45.35
N SER A 42 -0.87 -0.56 45.63
CA SER A 42 -1.62 0.31 44.73
C SER A 42 -0.75 1.30 43.95
N SER A 43 0.54 1.45 44.30
CA SER A 43 1.49 2.33 43.58
C SER A 43 2.11 1.70 42.32
N SER A 44 1.95 0.38 42.13
CA SER A 44 2.51 -0.35 40.98
C SER A 44 1.72 -0.15 39.67
N GLU A 45 0.39 0.02 39.74
CA GLU A 45 -0.43 0.13 38.52
C GLU A 45 -0.27 1.50 37.83
N LEU A 46 -0.18 2.58 38.62
CA LEU A 46 0.06 3.93 38.10
C LEU A 46 1.46 4.07 37.48
N THR A 47 2.46 3.41 38.06
CA THR A 47 3.83 3.41 37.51
C THR A 47 3.94 2.56 36.24
N GLU A 48 3.21 1.44 36.14
CA GLU A 48 3.15 0.64 34.92
C GLU A 48 2.40 1.36 33.77
N SER A 49 1.33 2.10 34.06
CA SER A 49 0.63 2.94 33.08
C SER A 49 1.54 4.02 32.50
N LEU A 50 2.22 4.79 33.36
CA LEU A 50 3.11 5.86 32.92
C LEU A 50 4.32 5.32 32.14
N TYR A 51 4.83 4.14 32.51
CA TYR A 51 5.89 3.44 31.79
C TYR A 51 5.45 3.01 30.38
N LYS A 52 4.22 2.50 30.21
CA LYS A 52 3.64 2.17 28.90
C LYS A 52 3.46 3.41 28.02
N ASP A 53 3.03 4.54 28.60
CA ASP A 53 2.93 5.82 27.88
C ASP A 53 4.30 6.36 27.44
N ILE A 54 5.34 6.23 28.28
CA ILE A 54 6.72 6.61 27.93
C ILE A 54 7.29 5.73 26.82
N ILE A 55 7.02 4.42 26.81
CA ILE A 55 7.45 3.53 25.72
C ILE A 55 6.67 3.79 24.43
N SER A 56 5.36 4.04 24.51
CA SER A 56 4.53 4.49 23.38
C SER A 56 5.09 5.78 22.75
N SER A 57 5.43 6.76 23.59
CA SER A 57 6.09 8.01 23.21
C SER A 57 7.46 7.81 22.55
N LYS A 58 8.32 6.94 23.10
CA LYS A 58 9.62 6.60 22.49
C LYS A 58 9.47 5.92 21.13
N LYS A 59 8.54 4.96 20.99
CA LYS A 59 8.26 4.26 19.72
C LYS A 59 7.72 5.23 18.65
N LYS A 60 6.91 6.22 19.06
CA LYS A 60 6.42 7.31 18.20
C LYS A 60 7.56 8.18 17.66
N ARG A 61 8.52 8.56 18.51
CA ARG A 61 9.73 9.33 18.11
C ARG A 61 10.73 8.52 17.27
N GLU A 62 10.75 7.20 17.39
CA GLU A 62 11.65 6.36 16.59
C GLU A 62 11.11 6.14 15.16
N ILE A 63 9.78 6.06 15.00
CA ILE A 63 9.10 6.12 13.70
C ILE A 63 9.36 7.46 12.99
N GLU A 64 9.48 8.57 13.74
CA GLU A 64 9.86 9.89 13.18
C GLU A 64 11.32 9.95 12.67
N ARG A 65 12.24 9.08 13.14
CA ARG A 65 13.63 9.06 12.66
C ARG A 65 13.84 8.35 11.32
N PHE A 66 12.93 7.47 10.90
CA PHE A 66 13.08 6.72 9.63
C PHE A 66 12.54 7.45 8.39
N ARG A 67 12.33 8.78 8.47
CA ARG A 67 11.86 9.61 7.35
C ARG A 67 12.92 10.59 6.84
N ILE A 68 14.07 10.08 6.43
CA ILE A 68 15.13 10.85 5.75
C ILE A 68 15.64 10.11 4.50
N ILE A 69 15.24 10.59 3.32
CA ILE A 69 16.03 10.48 2.08
C ILE A 69 16.06 11.88 1.44
N PRO A 70 17.14 12.66 1.61
CA PRO A 70 17.40 13.85 0.82
C PRO A 70 18.02 13.40 -0.50
N ASN A 71 17.38 13.71 -1.63
CA ASN A 71 17.95 13.45 -2.93
C ASN A 71 19.05 14.49 -3.23
N GLN A 72 20.31 14.16 -2.95
CA GLN A 72 21.45 15.00 -3.36
C GLN A 72 21.99 14.57 -4.72
N ASN A 73 22.13 15.54 -5.63
CA ASN A 73 22.79 15.37 -6.92
C ASN A 73 24.29 15.09 -6.75
N PRO A 74 24.87 14.12 -7.47
CA PRO A 74 26.30 14.10 -7.76
C PRO A 74 26.53 14.59 -9.19
N ASN A 75 26.93 15.86 -9.32
CA ASN A 75 27.45 16.42 -10.56
C ASN A 75 28.72 17.22 -10.25
N GLN A 76 29.80 16.52 -9.89
CA GLN A 76 31.16 17.04 -9.99
C GLN A 76 32.18 15.91 -10.06
N THR A 77 33.18 16.13 -10.92
CA THR A 77 34.23 15.21 -11.35
C THR A 77 35.31 15.05 -10.29
N LEU A 78 35.96 13.87 -10.23
CA LEU A 78 37.41 13.70 -10.03
C LEU A 78 37.82 12.27 -10.41
N GLU A 79 39.10 12.07 -10.71
CA GLU A 79 39.64 10.96 -11.51
C GLU A 79 40.38 9.88 -10.69
N THR A 80 40.67 8.73 -11.33
CA THR A 80 41.65 7.67 -10.94
C THR A 80 41.37 6.89 -9.65
N GLU A 81 41.69 5.59 -9.48
CA GLU A 81 42.63 4.67 -10.19
C GLU A 81 42.01 3.28 -10.52
N GLU A 82 42.73 2.47 -11.32
CA GLU A 82 42.44 1.05 -11.63
C GLU A 82 42.76 0.13 -10.41
N THR A 83 42.15 -1.03 -10.16
CA THR A 83 42.28 -2.34 -10.87
C THR A 83 41.39 -3.42 -10.18
N GLU A 84 41.16 -4.66 -10.63
CA GLU A 84 41.46 -5.34 -11.92
C GLU A 84 40.26 -6.23 -12.38
N ARG A 85 40.11 -7.47 -11.88
CA ARG A 85 39.19 -8.52 -12.39
C ARG A 85 38.64 -9.40 -11.26
N THR A 86 37.47 -10.05 -11.39
CA THR A 86 37.36 -11.37 -12.04
C THR A 86 35.91 -11.71 -12.43
N LYS A 87 35.74 -12.39 -13.59
CA LYS A 87 34.46 -12.93 -14.08
C LYS A 87 34.08 -14.24 -13.35
N VAL A 88 32.82 -14.41 -12.98
CA VAL A 88 32.18 -15.74 -12.85
C VAL A 88 30.78 -15.70 -13.48
N SER A 89 30.38 -16.83 -14.07
CA SER A 89 29.17 -17.00 -14.90
C SER A 89 27.85 -17.00 -14.11
N VAL A 90 26.75 -16.77 -14.82
CA VAL A 90 25.37 -16.72 -14.29
C VAL A 90 24.59 -17.97 -14.66
N GLU A 91 24.15 -18.72 -13.64
CA GLU A 91 23.03 -19.69 -13.66
C GLU A 91 22.78 -19.98 -12.14
N SER A 92 21.60 -19.92 -11.50
CA SER A 92 20.23 -20.20 -11.95
C SER A 92 19.18 -19.68 -10.95
N ILE A 93 18.41 -18.61 -11.25
CA ILE A 93 17.09 -18.37 -10.63
C ILE A 93 16.14 -17.75 -11.68
N ARG A 94 15.10 -18.49 -12.10
CA ARG A 94 14.06 -18.00 -13.01
C ARG A 94 12.70 -17.89 -12.29
N GLU A 95 12.29 -16.68 -11.96
CA GLU A 95 10.87 -16.31 -11.87
C GLU A 95 10.59 -14.96 -12.57
N VAL A 96 10.34 -15.06 -13.87
CA VAL A 96 9.67 -14.08 -14.76
C VAL A 96 10.14 -12.61 -14.64
N GLU A 97 11.28 -12.31 -15.26
CA GLU A 97 11.57 -10.97 -15.77
C GLU A 97 11.45 -10.89 -17.30
N LYS A 98 11.06 -9.70 -17.77
CA LYS A 98 10.93 -9.17 -19.15
C LYS A 98 11.48 -10.02 -20.31
N MET A 99 10.70 -10.12 -21.39
CA MET A 99 11.25 -10.41 -22.73
C MET A 99 10.84 -9.37 -23.78
N ARG A 100 11.81 -9.10 -24.68
CA ARG A 100 11.67 -8.51 -26.02
C ARG A 100 12.47 -9.44 -26.96
N PRO A 101 11.98 -9.80 -28.15
CA PRO A 101 12.60 -10.87 -28.94
C PRO A 101 13.80 -10.40 -29.77
N PRO A 102 14.77 -11.30 -29.99
CA PRO A 102 15.45 -11.38 -31.28
C PRO A 102 15.58 -12.82 -31.85
N ILE A 103 15.35 -12.91 -33.16
CA ILE A 103 16.01 -13.67 -34.25
C ILE A 103 16.75 -15.01 -33.95
N SER A 104 16.58 -15.94 -34.88
CA SER A 104 16.92 -17.39 -34.87
C SER A 104 18.37 -17.82 -35.17
N SER A 105 18.82 -18.86 -34.46
CA SER A 105 19.60 -20.06 -34.89
C SER A 105 19.75 -20.96 -33.63
N GLY A 106 19.60 -22.30 -33.58
CA GLY A 106 20.24 -23.42 -34.30
C GLY A 106 21.35 -24.01 -33.41
N ARG A 107 21.55 -25.30 -33.09
CA ARG A 107 20.93 -26.64 -33.30
C ARG A 107 21.81 -27.64 -32.48
N ILE A 108 21.33 -28.84 -32.08
CA ILE A 108 22.11 -30.04 -31.59
C ILE A 108 22.72 -29.92 -30.15
N GLY A 109 22.79 -30.95 -29.27
CA GLY A 109 22.39 -32.39 -29.30
C GLY A 109 22.56 -33.12 -27.93
N ASP A 110 22.34 -34.45 -27.90
CA ASP A 110 22.27 -35.46 -26.80
C ASP A 110 23.37 -35.43 -25.67
N GLY A 111 23.29 -36.13 -24.51
CA GLY A 111 22.30 -37.06 -23.90
C GLY A 111 22.87 -37.88 -22.69
N GLY A 112 22.06 -38.70 -21.97
CA GLY A 112 22.45 -39.65 -20.87
C GLY A 112 22.51 -39.08 -19.43
N LEU A 113 21.72 -39.51 -18.42
CA LEU A 113 21.73 -40.76 -17.58
C LEU A 113 23.02 -40.87 -16.70
N ASP A 114 23.02 -40.89 -15.35
CA ASP A 114 22.31 -41.79 -14.41
C ASP A 114 22.35 -41.38 -12.90
N SER A 115 21.41 -41.94 -12.11
CA SER A 115 21.37 -42.26 -10.64
C SER A 115 21.89 -41.36 -9.48
N CYS A 116 21.07 -41.31 -8.39
CA CYS A 116 21.31 -40.78 -7.02
C CYS A 116 22.09 -41.79 -6.11
N PRO A 117 22.34 -41.60 -4.77
CA PRO A 117 21.83 -40.60 -3.80
C PRO A 117 22.83 -40.08 -2.71
N GLU A 118 22.29 -39.43 -1.65
CA GLU A 118 22.93 -38.93 -0.40
C GLU A 118 23.83 -37.67 -0.54
N LYS A 119 23.96 -36.77 0.45
CA LYS A 119 23.49 -36.71 1.87
C LYS A 119 23.18 -35.26 2.29
N LYS A 120 22.51 -35.08 3.44
CA LYS A 120 22.21 -33.76 4.05
C LYS A 120 23.45 -33.18 4.74
N GLU A 121 23.69 -31.87 4.57
CA GLU A 121 24.27 -31.02 5.63
C GLU A 121 23.52 -29.68 5.69
N GLU A 122 23.28 -29.19 6.91
CA GLU A 122 22.59 -27.93 7.19
C GLU A 122 23.62 -26.82 7.41
N GLU A 123 23.65 -25.78 6.57
CA GLU A 123 24.43 -24.58 6.85
C GLU A 123 23.51 -23.41 7.23
N LYS A 124 23.66 -22.93 8.48
CA LYS A 124 22.87 -21.82 9.04
C LYS A 124 23.48 -20.48 8.63
N ASP A 125 22.98 -19.87 7.56
CA ASP A 125 23.29 -18.46 7.31
C ASP A 125 22.53 -17.53 8.28
N SER A 126 23.27 -16.57 8.84
CA SER A 126 22.94 -15.81 10.04
C SER A 126 22.46 -14.38 9.74
N THR A 127 21.41 -14.26 8.93
CA THR A 127 20.73 -12.97 8.64
C THR A 127 19.26 -12.92 9.09
N SER A 128 18.78 -13.93 9.80
CA SER A 128 17.40 -14.08 10.29
C SER A 128 17.08 -13.32 11.60
N ARG A 129 17.37 -12.01 11.67
CA ARG A 129 16.92 -11.14 12.77
C ARG A 129 16.49 -9.76 12.27
N LEU A 130 15.27 -9.67 11.72
CA LEU A 130 14.40 -8.46 11.67
C LEU A 130 13.04 -8.78 11.00
N CYS A 131 12.48 -9.97 11.23
CA CYS A 131 11.18 -10.42 10.67
C CYS A 131 10.58 -11.59 11.49
N SER A 132 10.26 -11.35 12.77
CA SER A 132 9.60 -12.34 13.65
C SER A 132 8.33 -11.84 14.36
N ASP A 133 8.10 -10.51 14.44
CA ASP A 133 7.07 -9.93 15.33
C ASP A 133 5.78 -9.49 14.59
N MET A 134 5.43 -10.14 13.49
CA MET A 134 4.19 -9.88 12.73
C MET A 134 3.28 -11.11 12.57
N SER A 135 3.57 -12.20 13.29
CA SER A 135 2.72 -13.41 13.33
C SER A 135 1.76 -13.48 14.52
N ASP A 136 2.02 -12.73 15.60
CA ASP A 136 1.32 -12.89 16.89
C ASP A 136 0.41 -11.71 17.31
N LEU A 137 0.05 -10.83 16.38
CA LEU A 137 -1.08 -9.92 16.58
C LEU A 137 -2.41 -10.68 16.43
N ARG A 138 -2.75 -11.50 17.44
CA ARG A 138 -4.14 -11.92 17.67
C ARG A 138 -4.96 -10.68 18.02
N ILE A 139 -5.65 -10.14 17.02
CA ILE A 139 -6.64 -9.08 17.23
C ILE A 139 -7.78 -9.66 18.08
N GLU A 140 -7.91 -9.18 19.31
CA GLU A 140 -9.05 -9.52 20.17
C GLU A 140 -10.34 -9.02 19.52
N ARG A 141 -11.30 -9.93 19.32
CA ARG A 141 -12.60 -9.62 18.70
C ARG A 141 -13.47 -8.84 19.68
N ILE A 142 -13.38 -7.51 19.65
CA ILE A 142 -14.44 -6.66 20.18
C ILE A 142 -15.72 -6.98 19.41
N GLY A 143 -16.81 -7.27 20.14
CA GLY A 143 -17.99 -7.99 19.65
C GLY A 143 -18.95 -7.20 18.75
N SER A 144 -18.47 -6.55 17.70
CA SER A 144 -19.31 -6.04 16.61
C SER A 144 -19.29 -6.99 15.41
N THR A 145 -20.45 -7.31 14.86
CA THR A 145 -20.56 -8.06 13.60
C THR A 145 -19.90 -7.27 12.47
N PRO A 146 -19.04 -7.87 11.62
CA PRO A 146 -18.43 -7.17 10.49
C PRO A 146 -19.48 -6.51 9.61
N ALA A 147 -19.46 -5.18 9.55
CA ALA A 147 -20.24 -4.44 8.59
C ALA A 147 -19.54 -4.54 7.22
N PHE A 148 -20.17 -5.23 6.28
CA PHE A 148 -19.76 -5.18 4.87
C PHE A 148 -20.39 -3.94 4.22
N GLN A 149 -19.56 -3.11 3.60
CA GLN A 149 -19.99 -1.84 3.01
C GLN A 149 -19.31 -1.60 1.67
N TRP A 150 -20.02 -0.90 0.80
CA TRP A 150 -19.47 -0.24 -0.37
C TRP A 150 -18.64 0.95 0.09
N ILE A 151 -17.36 0.98 -0.28
CA ILE A 151 -16.49 2.16 -0.13
C ILE A 151 -16.34 2.76 -1.51
N SER A 152 -16.79 4.01 -1.69
CA SER A 152 -16.76 4.73 -2.95
C SER A 152 -16.00 6.04 -2.79
N VAL A 153 -15.03 6.25 -3.68
CA VAL A 153 -14.16 7.44 -3.70
C VAL A 153 -14.54 8.29 -4.90
N TYR A 154 -14.85 9.55 -4.63
CA TYR A 154 -15.22 10.55 -5.62
C TYR A 154 -14.11 11.58 -5.73
N THR A 155 -13.71 11.95 -6.94
CA THR A 155 -12.73 13.01 -7.17
C THR A 155 -13.29 14.05 -8.13
N LYS A 156 -13.01 15.32 -7.84
CA LYS A 156 -13.34 16.44 -8.72
C LYS A 156 -12.57 16.31 -10.03
N ARG A 157 -13.26 16.37 -11.16
CA ARG A 157 -12.64 16.31 -12.50
C ARG A 157 -13.31 17.32 -13.44
N PRO A 158 -12.69 17.67 -14.58
CA PRO A 158 -13.38 18.37 -15.65
C PRO A 158 -14.70 17.65 -16.02
N PRO A 159 -15.77 18.39 -16.39
CA PRO A 159 -17.06 17.80 -16.72
C PRO A 159 -16.94 16.67 -17.75
N MET A 160 -17.36 15.47 -17.38
CA MET A 160 -17.29 14.28 -18.24
C MET A 160 -18.53 13.40 -18.09
N LYS A 161 -18.80 12.59 -19.12
CA LYS A 161 -19.85 11.57 -19.07
C LYS A 161 -19.34 10.35 -18.29
N GLN A 162 -20.00 10.03 -17.18
CA GLN A 162 -19.80 8.78 -16.43
C GLN A 162 -21.10 7.96 -16.41
N ARG A 163 -20.97 6.65 -16.32
CA ARG A 163 -22.08 5.69 -16.17
C ARG A 163 -21.65 4.60 -15.22
N PHE A 164 -22.56 4.19 -14.33
CA PHE A 164 -22.37 2.99 -13.51
C PHE A 164 -23.45 1.96 -13.80
N HIS A 165 -23.13 0.71 -13.52
CA HIS A 165 -24.05 -0.40 -13.42
C HIS A 165 -23.62 -1.27 -12.23
N HIS A 166 -24.56 -1.76 -11.44
CA HIS A 166 -24.31 -2.66 -10.32
C HIS A 166 -25.30 -3.83 -10.36
N ASN A 167 -25.12 -4.81 -9.48
CA ASN A 167 -25.91 -6.05 -9.43
C ASN A 167 -25.89 -6.82 -10.77
N ILE A 168 -24.77 -6.77 -11.50
CA ILE A 168 -24.66 -7.37 -12.84
C ILE A 168 -24.26 -8.84 -12.70
N ALA A 169 -25.06 -9.75 -13.26
CA ALA A 169 -24.70 -11.16 -13.41
C ALA A 169 -23.75 -11.38 -14.61
N ASN A 170 -22.96 -12.46 -14.58
CA ASN A 170 -21.95 -12.80 -15.60
C ASN A 170 -22.47 -12.70 -17.05
N SER A 171 -23.69 -13.20 -17.30
CA SER A 171 -24.34 -13.18 -18.63
C SER A 171 -24.64 -11.79 -19.18
N ARG A 172 -24.67 -10.76 -18.31
CA ARG A 172 -24.99 -9.37 -18.68
C ARG A 172 -23.76 -8.46 -18.78
N LEU A 173 -22.58 -8.91 -18.34
CA LEU A 173 -21.35 -8.12 -18.40
C LEU A 173 -21.06 -7.58 -19.81
N SER A 174 -21.15 -8.45 -20.83
CA SER A 174 -20.89 -8.08 -22.22
C SER A 174 -21.88 -7.05 -22.76
N HIS A 175 -23.17 -7.20 -22.46
CA HIS A 175 -24.21 -6.24 -22.85
C HIS A 175 -23.91 -4.84 -22.30
N HIS A 176 -23.53 -4.74 -21.03
CA HIS A 176 -23.21 -3.45 -20.41
C HIS A 176 -21.90 -2.85 -20.93
N ALA A 177 -20.84 -3.66 -21.11
CA ALA A 177 -19.56 -3.22 -21.64
C ALA A 177 -19.66 -2.72 -23.10
N GLU A 178 -20.29 -3.48 -24.00
CA GLU A 178 -20.45 -3.08 -25.41
C GLU A 178 -21.44 -1.92 -25.60
N LYS A 179 -22.40 -1.73 -24.69
CA LYS A 179 -23.21 -0.50 -24.65
C LYS A 179 -22.38 0.70 -24.19
N GLY A 180 -21.53 0.55 -23.17
CA GLY A 180 -20.60 1.60 -22.75
C GLY A 180 -19.68 2.04 -23.88
N LYS A 181 -19.02 1.08 -24.54
CA LYS A 181 -18.10 1.30 -25.65
C LYS A 181 -18.74 2.01 -26.85
N ARG A 182 -19.96 1.61 -27.26
CA ARG A 182 -20.71 2.32 -28.32
C ARG A 182 -21.05 3.77 -27.95
N ASP A 183 -21.21 4.05 -26.66
CA ASP A 183 -21.52 5.38 -26.13
C ASP A 183 -20.27 6.24 -25.83
N GLY A 184 -19.08 5.79 -26.25
CA GLY A 184 -17.79 6.46 -26.03
C GLY A 184 -17.23 6.33 -24.61
N LEU A 185 -17.67 5.33 -23.84
CA LEU A 185 -17.27 5.12 -22.45
C LEU A 185 -16.40 3.87 -22.30
N PHE A 186 -15.34 3.97 -21.49
CA PHE A 186 -14.48 2.84 -21.13
C PHE A 186 -14.62 2.51 -19.65
N ILE A 187 -14.51 1.24 -19.28
CA ILE A 187 -14.56 0.79 -17.88
C ILE A 187 -13.31 1.33 -17.16
N SER A 188 -13.52 2.13 -16.12
CA SER A 188 -12.47 2.72 -15.28
C SER A 188 -12.32 1.99 -13.95
N CYS A 189 -13.43 1.57 -13.34
CA CYS A 189 -13.42 0.80 -12.09
C CYS A 189 -14.33 -0.42 -12.20
N VAL A 190 -13.90 -1.54 -11.62
CA VAL A 190 -14.73 -2.72 -11.37
C VAL A 190 -14.65 -3.13 -9.91
N ALA A 191 -15.75 -3.65 -9.36
CA ALA A 191 -15.83 -4.22 -8.02
C ALA A 191 -16.84 -5.37 -8.01
N SER A 192 -16.88 -6.17 -6.94
CA SER A 192 -17.89 -7.20 -6.75
C SER A 192 -18.47 -7.17 -5.34
N GLU A 193 -19.79 -7.32 -5.25
CA GLU A 193 -20.50 -7.67 -4.02
C GLU A 193 -20.93 -9.14 -4.14
N ALA A 194 -20.38 -9.98 -3.27
CA ALA A 194 -20.45 -11.44 -3.35
C ALA A 194 -20.05 -12.00 -4.73
N ASN A 195 -21.01 -12.24 -5.63
CA ASN A 195 -20.80 -12.77 -6.98
C ASN A 195 -21.46 -11.89 -8.07
N LEU A 196 -21.85 -10.66 -7.73
CA LEU A 196 -22.42 -9.69 -8.65
C LEU A 196 -21.43 -8.55 -8.89
N TRP A 197 -21.34 -8.07 -10.13
CA TRP A 197 -20.38 -7.07 -10.53
C TRP A 197 -20.95 -5.66 -10.47
N ALA A 198 -20.11 -4.72 -10.08
CA ALA A 198 -20.28 -3.29 -10.35
C ALA A 198 -19.23 -2.83 -11.37
N LEU A 199 -19.69 -2.06 -12.37
CA LEU A 199 -18.88 -1.43 -13.39
C LEU A 199 -19.08 0.08 -13.33
N VAL A 200 -18.00 0.83 -13.28
CA VAL A 200 -17.97 2.28 -13.53
C VAL A 200 -17.26 2.49 -14.87
N MET A 201 -17.88 3.28 -15.74
CA MET A 201 -17.37 3.63 -17.06
C MET A 201 -17.39 5.14 -17.25
N ASP A 202 -16.33 5.71 -17.81
CA ASP A 202 -16.27 7.15 -18.10
C ASP A 202 -15.57 7.47 -19.42
N ALA A 203 -15.81 8.68 -19.91
CA ALA A 203 -15.19 9.25 -21.10
C ALA A 203 -13.79 9.88 -20.81
N GLY A 204 -13.43 10.05 -19.53
CA GLY A 204 -12.21 10.74 -19.11
C GLY A 204 -10.97 9.86 -18.94
N THR A 205 -11.10 8.54 -19.09
CA THR A 205 -9.99 7.57 -18.96
C THR A 205 -8.78 7.85 -19.85
N GLY A 206 -8.97 8.46 -21.02
CA GLY A 206 -7.95 8.55 -22.07
C GLY A 206 -7.62 7.21 -22.74
N PHE A 207 -8.41 6.15 -22.50
CA PHE A 207 -8.19 4.85 -23.14
C PHE A 207 -8.63 4.89 -24.61
N THR A 208 -7.95 4.10 -25.45
CA THR A 208 -8.20 4.04 -26.91
C THR A 208 -8.77 2.69 -27.36
N SER A 209 -8.54 1.64 -26.57
CA SER A 209 -9.16 0.31 -26.75
C SER A 209 -9.17 -0.41 -25.42
N GLN A 210 -10.12 -1.31 -25.22
CA GLN A 210 -10.27 -2.06 -23.99
C GLN A 210 -10.75 -3.48 -24.29
N VAL A 211 -10.21 -4.43 -23.53
CA VAL A 211 -10.62 -5.84 -23.49
C VAL A 211 -10.85 -6.25 -22.05
N TYR A 212 -11.78 -7.17 -21.82
CA TYR A 212 -12.08 -7.68 -20.49
C TYR A 212 -12.27 -9.19 -20.54
N LYS A 213 -12.02 -9.86 -19.42
CA LYS A 213 -12.28 -11.29 -19.25
C LYS A 213 -12.88 -11.56 -17.88
N PHE A 214 -14.07 -12.16 -17.89
CA PHE A 214 -14.55 -12.96 -16.79
C PHE A 214 -13.85 -14.33 -16.79
N SER A 215 -13.46 -14.81 -15.62
CA SER A 215 -12.82 -16.10 -15.41
C SER A 215 -13.27 -16.70 -14.08
N SER A 216 -13.60 -18.00 -14.07
CA SER A 216 -13.83 -18.76 -12.84
C SER A 216 -12.59 -18.87 -11.93
N THR A 217 -11.40 -18.59 -12.46
CA THR A 217 -10.14 -18.56 -11.73
C THR A 217 -9.74 -17.12 -11.39
N PHE A 218 -9.17 -16.92 -10.21
CA PHE A 218 -8.62 -15.64 -9.78
C PHE A 218 -7.40 -15.23 -10.60
N LEU A 219 -7.50 -14.12 -11.33
CA LEU A 219 -6.49 -13.51 -12.21
C LEU A 219 -5.82 -14.50 -13.21
N PRO A 220 -6.49 -14.82 -14.34
CA PRO A 220 -6.03 -15.84 -15.30
C PRO A 220 -4.74 -15.45 -16.04
N LYS A 221 -3.61 -15.99 -15.56
CA LYS A 221 -2.24 -15.68 -16.03
C LYS A 221 -2.09 -15.68 -17.55
N ASP A 222 -2.45 -16.75 -18.23
CA ASP A 222 -2.18 -16.92 -19.67
C ASP A 222 -2.93 -15.90 -20.54
N TRP A 223 -4.13 -15.50 -20.12
CA TRP A 223 -4.88 -14.46 -20.82
C TRP A 223 -4.28 -13.08 -20.60
N ILE A 224 -3.79 -12.78 -19.39
CA ILE A 224 -3.11 -11.52 -19.06
C ILE A 224 -1.80 -11.43 -19.86
N MET A 225 -0.98 -12.48 -19.89
CA MET A 225 0.26 -12.51 -20.68
C MET A 225 -0.01 -12.24 -22.17
N LYS A 226 -0.99 -12.94 -22.75
CA LYS A 226 -1.43 -12.75 -24.15
C LYS A 226 -1.99 -11.34 -24.45
N GLN A 227 -2.43 -10.60 -23.44
CA GLN A 227 -2.89 -9.22 -23.57
C GLN A 227 -1.73 -8.21 -23.42
N TRP A 228 -0.78 -8.47 -22.53
CA TRP A 228 0.45 -7.68 -22.42
C TRP A 228 1.28 -7.73 -23.72
N GLU A 229 1.42 -8.90 -24.36
CA GLU A 229 2.03 -9.04 -25.70
C GLU A 229 1.38 -8.14 -26.76
N LYS A 230 0.09 -7.83 -26.59
CA LYS A 230 -0.68 -6.96 -27.49
C LYS A 230 -0.67 -5.50 -27.07
N ASN A 231 0.15 -5.12 -26.07
CA ASN A 231 0.22 -3.80 -25.45
C ASN A 231 -1.08 -3.34 -24.76
N TYR A 232 -1.89 -4.26 -24.25
CA TYR A 232 -2.94 -3.93 -23.28
C TYR A 232 -2.36 -4.05 -21.86
N TYR A 233 -2.65 -3.09 -20.98
CA TYR A 233 -2.25 -3.14 -19.57
C TYR A 233 -3.47 -3.26 -18.67
N ILE A 234 -3.37 -3.99 -17.55
CA ILE A 234 -4.44 -4.07 -16.54
C ILE A 234 -4.77 -2.65 -16.07
N SER A 235 -6.02 -2.24 -16.25
CA SER A 235 -6.55 -0.95 -15.82
C SER A 235 -7.51 -1.08 -14.65
N SER A 236 -8.17 -2.23 -14.48
CA SER A 236 -9.02 -2.50 -13.31
C SER A 236 -9.23 -4.00 -13.10
N ILE A 237 -9.34 -4.44 -11.84
CA ILE A 237 -9.55 -5.84 -11.45
C ILE A 237 -10.53 -5.96 -10.28
N ALA A 238 -11.45 -6.92 -10.39
CA ALA A 238 -12.36 -7.33 -9.33
C ALA A 238 -12.29 -8.85 -9.16
N GLY A 239 -12.19 -9.35 -7.94
CA GLY A 239 -12.52 -10.74 -7.61
C GLY A 239 -13.90 -10.82 -6.95
N ALA A 240 -14.47 -12.02 -6.97
CA ALA A 240 -15.73 -12.37 -6.33
C ALA A 240 -15.49 -13.43 -5.23
N ASN A 241 -16.47 -13.60 -4.34
CA ASN A 241 -16.36 -14.51 -3.19
C ASN A 241 -16.21 -15.98 -3.59
N ASN A 242 -16.72 -16.37 -4.76
CA ASN A 242 -16.54 -17.71 -5.33
C ASN A 242 -15.15 -17.94 -5.98
N GLY A 243 -14.19 -17.01 -5.82
CA GLY A 243 -12.85 -17.10 -6.40
C GLY A 243 -12.77 -16.74 -7.90
N SER A 244 -13.90 -16.43 -8.54
CA SER A 244 -13.90 -15.89 -9.91
C SER A 244 -13.38 -14.46 -9.96
N SER A 245 -12.96 -13.99 -11.13
CA SER A 245 -12.45 -12.64 -11.32
C SER A 245 -12.87 -12.03 -12.66
N LEU A 246 -12.97 -10.71 -12.66
CA LEU A 246 -13.13 -9.86 -13.82
C LEU A 246 -11.86 -9.01 -13.97
N VAL A 247 -11.13 -9.23 -15.06
CA VAL A 247 -9.93 -8.45 -15.41
C VAL A 247 -10.26 -7.54 -16.59
N VAL A 248 -9.95 -6.25 -16.46
CA VAL A 248 -10.07 -5.25 -17.53
C VAL A 248 -8.68 -4.75 -17.90
N MET A 249 -8.35 -4.81 -19.19
CA MET A 249 -7.06 -4.35 -19.72
C MET A 249 -7.27 -3.37 -20.87
N SER A 250 -6.51 -2.27 -20.89
CA SER A 250 -6.73 -1.12 -21.76
C SER A 250 -5.47 -0.66 -22.49
N LYS A 251 -5.67 0.00 -23.64
CA LYS A 251 -4.68 0.78 -24.41
C LYS A 251 -4.92 2.27 -24.20
N GLY A 252 -3.90 3.10 -24.45
CA GLY A 252 -3.93 4.53 -24.14
C GLY A 252 -3.55 4.85 -22.69
N THR A 253 -3.23 3.84 -21.88
CA THR A 253 -2.59 4.03 -20.57
C THR A 253 -1.20 4.66 -20.74
N ARG A 254 -0.72 5.40 -19.73
CA ARG A 254 0.66 5.89 -19.69
C ARG A 254 1.68 4.82 -19.29
N TYR A 255 1.22 3.62 -18.90
CA TYR A 255 2.06 2.57 -18.35
C TYR A 255 3.04 2.03 -19.40
N ILE A 256 4.32 1.91 -19.01
CA ILE A 256 5.39 1.37 -19.87
C ILE A 256 5.80 -0.05 -19.48
N GLN A 257 5.49 -0.45 -18.25
CA GLN A 257 5.79 -1.76 -17.71
C GLN A 257 4.81 -2.04 -16.57
N GLN A 258 4.39 -3.29 -16.42
CA GLN A 258 3.46 -3.72 -15.38
C GLN A 258 3.87 -5.09 -14.84
N SER A 259 3.54 -5.34 -13.58
CA SER A 259 3.69 -6.64 -12.92
C SER A 259 2.54 -6.79 -11.91
N TYR A 260 2.03 -8.00 -11.73
CA TYR A 260 1.08 -8.30 -10.66
C TYR A 260 1.58 -9.46 -9.80
N LYS A 261 1.11 -9.52 -8.56
CA LYS A 261 1.32 -10.67 -7.67
C LYS A 261 0.02 -11.02 -6.96
N THR A 262 -0.21 -12.31 -6.81
CA THR A 262 -1.31 -12.87 -6.02
C THR A 262 -0.75 -13.64 -4.82
N GLY A 263 -1.50 -13.69 -3.73
CA GLY A 263 -1.20 -14.49 -2.56
C GLY A 263 -2.41 -14.58 -1.64
N ASP A 264 -2.30 -15.36 -0.57
CA ASP A 264 -3.37 -15.47 0.44
C ASP A 264 -3.27 -14.36 1.51
N SER A 265 -2.24 -13.51 1.39
CA SER A 265 -2.03 -12.27 2.14
C SER A 265 -1.46 -11.17 1.23
N ILE A 266 -1.44 -9.92 1.71
CA ILE A 266 -0.89 -8.78 0.98
C ILE A 266 0.64 -8.99 0.78
N PRO A 267 1.18 -8.94 -0.46
CA PRO A 267 2.56 -9.31 -0.74
C PRO A 267 3.58 -8.18 -0.45
N LEU A 268 3.63 -7.70 0.80
CA LEU A 268 4.39 -6.51 1.23
C LEU A 268 5.86 -6.50 0.75
N LYS A 269 6.62 -7.56 1.05
CA LYS A 269 8.04 -7.67 0.65
C LYS A 269 8.27 -7.51 -0.87
N TRP A 270 7.29 -7.90 -1.69
CA TRP A 270 7.33 -7.70 -3.15
C TRP A 270 6.94 -6.26 -3.54
N MET A 271 5.96 -5.67 -2.86
CA MET A 271 5.57 -4.26 -3.05
C MET A 271 6.73 -3.33 -2.72
N ASP A 272 7.45 -3.56 -1.61
CA ASP A 272 8.63 -2.78 -1.20
C ASP A 272 9.75 -2.83 -2.25
N LYS A 273 10.03 -4.02 -2.80
CA LYS A 273 10.98 -4.17 -3.91
C LYS A 273 10.50 -3.39 -5.14
N LYS A 274 9.21 -3.48 -5.47
CA LYS A 274 8.63 -2.83 -6.66
C LYS A 274 8.54 -1.30 -6.56
N TRP A 275 8.27 -0.74 -5.37
CA TRP A 275 8.36 0.70 -5.12
C TRP A 275 9.80 1.21 -5.32
N LYS A 276 10.82 0.48 -4.83
CA LYS A 276 12.24 0.79 -5.09
C LYS A 276 12.60 0.74 -6.59
N GLU A 277 11.96 -0.13 -7.37
CA GLU A 277 12.06 -0.18 -8.84
C GLU A 277 11.21 0.90 -9.58
N ALA A 278 10.62 1.85 -8.86
CA ALA A 278 9.73 2.90 -9.36
C ALA A 278 8.43 2.40 -10.04
N PHE A 279 7.95 1.21 -9.66
CA PHE A 279 6.56 0.80 -9.89
C PHE A 279 5.68 1.37 -8.78
N HIS A 280 4.42 1.62 -9.12
CA HIS A 280 3.40 2.08 -8.18
C HIS A 280 2.19 1.19 -8.30
N VAL A 281 1.50 0.89 -7.20
CA VAL A 281 0.23 0.17 -7.22
C VAL A 281 -0.79 0.96 -8.03
N THR A 282 -1.36 0.34 -9.04
CA THR A 282 -2.37 0.93 -9.93
C THR A 282 -3.73 0.26 -9.83
N SER A 283 -3.79 -0.96 -9.29
CA SER A 283 -5.05 -1.62 -8.94
C SER A 283 -4.78 -2.72 -7.91
N MET A 284 -5.74 -2.93 -7.00
CA MET A 284 -5.75 -4.02 -6.03
C MET A 284 -7.11 -4.68 -6.08
N THR A 285 -7.14 -5.96 -5.72
CA THR A 285 -8.38 -6.71 -5.63
C THR A 285 -8.27 -7.85 -4.63
N THR A 286 -9.41 -8.36 -4.22
CA THR A 286 -9.57 -9.55 -3.38
C THR A 286 -10.54 -10.52 -4.05
N GLY A 287 -10.35 -11.82 -3.83
CA GLY A 287 -11.23 -12.88 -4.34
C GLY A 287 -11.32 -14.00 -3.32
N GLY A 288 -12.42 -14.02 -2.56
CA GLY A 288 -12.46 -14.74 -1.28
C GLY A 288 -11.41 -14.15 -0.31
N SER A 289 -10.55 -14.99 0.25
CA SER A 289 -9.40 -14.59 1.08
C SER A 289 -8.18 -14.12 0.28
N ARG A 290 -8.13 -14.37 -1.03
CA ARG A 290 -6.92 -14.15 -1.84
C ARG A 290 -6.78 -12.69 -2.25
N TRP A 291 -5.56 -12.17 -2.17
CA TRP A 291 -5.18 -10.83 -2.60
C TRP A 291 -4.55 -10.84 -3.99
N GLY A 292 -4.81 -9.79 -4.77
CA GLY A 292 -4.15 -9.50 -6.04
C GLY A 292 -3.73 -8.04 -6.11
N VAL A 293 -2.44 -7.78 -6.32
CA VAL A 293 -1.87 -6.43 -6.41
C VAL A 293 -1.22 -6.23 -7.77
N VAL A 294 -1.59 -5.17 -8.48
CA VAL A 294 -1.04 -4.78 -9.78
C VAL A 294 -0.24 -3.49 -9.60
N MET A 295 1.03 -3.53 -9.97
CA MET A 295 1.92 -2.37 -9.95
C MET A 295 2.44 -2.04 -11.36
N SER A 296 2.51 -0.75 -11.69
CA SER A 296 2.89 -0.26 -13.02
C SER A 296 3.94 0.87 -12.93
N ARG A 297 4.88 0.90 -13.88
CA ARG A 297 5.81 2.02 -14.09
C ARG A 297 5.17 3.07 -15.00
N ASN A 298 5.56 4.33 -14.80
CA ASN A 298 4.94 5.51 -15.44
C ASN A 298 3.43 5.61 -15.15
N SER A 299 3.03 5.29 -13.91
CA SER A 299 1.66 5.41 -13.38
C SER A 299 1.16 6.85 -13.33
N GLY A 300 2.09 7.82 -13.21
CA GLY A 300 1.78 9.21 -12.90
C GLY A 300 1.89 9.56 -11.42
N PHE A 301 2.25 8.62 -10.53
CA PHE A 301 2.46 8.86 -9.10
C PHE A 301 3.94 9.10 -8.74
N SER A 302 4.20 9.95 -7.74
CA SER A 302 5.54 10.25 -7.20
C SER A 302 5.82 9.47 -5.92
N GLU A 303 4.87 9.49 -5.00
CA GLU A 303 4.91 8.80 -3.71
C GLU A 303 3.67 7.92 -3.57
N GLN A 304 3.83 6.83 -2.82
CA GLN A 304 2.75 5.95 -2.42
C GLN A 304 2.97 5.44 -1.01
N VAL A 305 1.85 5.19 -0.34
CA VAL A 305 1.80 4.52 0.95
C VAL A 305 0.57 3.62 0.99
N MET A 306 0.68 2.54 1.74
CA MET A 306 -0.43 1.63 1.99
C MET A 306 -0.84 1.74 3.46
N GLU A 307 -2.14 1.83 3.71
CA GLU A 307 -2.74 1.72 5.05
C GLU A 307 -3.56 0.43 5.12
N VAL A 308 -3.47 -0.29 6.23
CA VAL A 308 -4.13 -1.59 6.45
C VAL A 308 -4.86 -1.56 7.80
N ASP A 309 -6.04 -2.20 7.85
CA ASP A 309 -6.85 -2.45 9.04
C ASP A 309 -7.15 -1.20 9.87
N PHE A 310 -8.25 -0.53 9.47
CA PHE A 310 -8.72 0.78 9.95
C PHE A 310 -9.20 0.82 11.41
N LEU A 311 -8.35 0.46 12.37
CA LEU A 311 -8.71 0.53 13.80
C LEU A 311 -8.94 1.97 14.28
N ASN A 312 -8.36 2.97 13.60
CA ASN A 312 -8.72 4.38 13.78
C ASN A 312 -8.60 5.17 12.44
N PRO A 313 -9.58 5.05 11.52
CA PRO A 313 -9.38 5.40 10.12
C PRO A 313 -9.16 6.89 9.85
N SER A 314 -9.79 7.77 10.62
CA SER A 314 -9.98 9.17 10.21
C SER A 314 -8.72 10.01 10.35
N GLU A 315 -8.01 9.96 11.47
CA GLU A 315 -6.90 10.90 11.72
C GLU A 315 -5.70 10.67 10.78
N ASP A 316 -5.28 9.43 10.60
CA ASP A 316 -4.13 9.09 9.75
C ASP A 316 -4.44 9.29 8.25
N ILE A 317 -5.66 8.97 7.81
CA ILE A 317 -6.09 9.23 6.43
C ILE A 317 -6.24 10.73 6.20
N ASN A 318 -6.94 11.47 7.08
CA ASN A 318 -7.12 12.91 6.93
C ASN A 318 -5.77 13.64 6.89
N ARG A 319 -4.84 13.33 7.80
CA ARG A 319 -3.48 13.89 7.79
C ARG A 319 -2.74 13.62 6.48
N ARG A 320 -2.92 12.44 5.87
CA ARG A 320 -2.35 12.13 4.55
C ARG A 320 -3.04 12.89 3.41
N LEU A 321 -4.37 13.00 3.44
CA LEU A 321 -5.14 13.79 2.46
C LEU A 321 -4.74 15.27 2.51
N GLU A 322 -4.60 15.85 3.71
CA GLU A 322 -4.07 17.20 3.96
C GLU A 322 -2.62 17.35 3.47
N SER A 323 -1.81 16.29 3.57
CA SER A 323 -0.46 16.21 2.99
C SER A 323 -0.43 16.05 1.46
N GLY A 324 -1.58 16.10 0.79
CA GLY A 324 -1.71 16.01 -0.67
C GLY A 324 -1.70 14.59 -1.25
N TYR A 325 -1.84 13.56 -0.42
CA TYR A 325 -2.12 12.21 -0.89
C TYR A 325 -3.60 12.09 -1.30
N MET A 326 -3.91 11.15 -2.20
CA MET A 326 -5.28 10.75 -2.54
C MET A 326 -5.41 9.23 -2.52
N ILE A 327 -6.56 8.71 -2.12
CA ILE A 327 -6.89 7.29 -2.26
C ILE A 327 -6.99 6.96 -3.76
N THR A 328 -6.19 6.01 -4.24
CA THR A 328 -6.13 5.62 -5.66
C THR A 328 -6.49 4.17 -5.92
N SER A 329 -6.35 3.30 -4.92
CA SER A 329 -6.71 1.89 -5.02
C SER A 329 -7.14 1.37 -3.66
N MET A 330 -8.11 0.45 -3.64
CA MET A 330 -8.70 -0.11 -2.42
C MET A 330 -9.01 -1.58 -2.65
N ALA A 331 -8.80 -2.43 -1.64
CA ALA A 331 -9.29 -3.80 -1.64
C ALA A 331 -9.50 -4.29 -0.20
N ALA A 332 -10.45 -5.20 0.00
CA ALA A 332 -10.81 -5.70 1.32
C ALA A 332 -11.30 -7.15 1.25
N THR A 333 -10.93 -7.96 2.25
CA THR A 333 -11.49 -9.30 2.49
C THR A 333 -12.62 -9.20 3.53
N ALA A 334 -13.02 -10.34 4.10
CA ALA A 334 -13.88 -10.38 5.28
C ALA A 334 -13.14 -9.96 6.57
N ASP A 335 -11.81 -10.10 6.59
CA ASP A 335 -11.00 -9.94 7.79
C ASP A 335 -10.17 -8.65 7.79
N GLN A 336 -9.72 -8.20 6.61
CA GLN A 336 -8.78 -7.09 6.45
C GLN A 336 -9.17 -6.12 5.34
N ALA A 337 -8.76 -4.87 5.46
CA ALA A 337 -8.95 -3.87 4.41
C ALA A 337 -7.68 -3.04 4.18
N ALA A 338 -7.38 -2.73 2.93
CA ALA A 338 -6.20 -1.97 2.54
C ALA A 338 -6.51 -0.83 1.56
N LEU A 339 -5.93 0.34 1.79
CA LEU A 339 -5.91 1.48 0.88
C LEU A 339 -4.50 1.70 0.34
N ILE A 340 -4.40 2.16 -0.90
CA ILE A 340 -3.24 2.86 -1.41
C ILE A 340 -3.59 4.33 -1.50
N LEU A 341 -2.80 5.15 -0.82
CA LEU A 341 -2.79 6.59 -1.00
C LEU A 341 -1.58 6.98 -1.85
N SER A 342 -1.75 7.89 -2.81
CA SER A 342 -0.72 8.31 -3.76
C SER A 342 -0.66 9.82 -3.91
N ILE A 343 0.54 10.36 -4.16
CA ILE A 343 0.71 11.74 -4.65
C ILE A 343 0.89 11.71 -6.18
N PRO A 344 0.17 12.54 -6.97
CA PRO A 344 0.40 12.66 -8.41
C PRO A 344 1.66 13.49 -8.73
N ARG A 345 2.47 13.03 -9.71
CA ARG A 345 3.70 13.71 -10.17
C ARG A 345 3.48 15.11 -10.74
N ARG A 346 2.28 15.35 -11.28
CA ARG A 346 1.85 16.67 -11.73
C ARG A 346 0.77 17.10 -10.76
N LYS A 347 0.99 18.21 -10.04
CA LYS A 347 -0.08 18.86 -9.28
C LYS A 347 -1.18 19.24 -10.27
N ILE A 348 -2.34 18.65 -10.10
CA ILE A 348 -3.58 19.12 -10.70
C ILE A 348 -4.19 20.05 -9.65
N THR A 349 -4.38 21.32 -10.01
CA THR A 349 -4.98 22.30 -9.10
C THR A 349 -6.41 21.89 -8.74
N ASP A 350 -6.78 22.09 -7.48
CA ASP A 350 -8.12 21.86 -6.92
C ASP A 350 -8.66 20.42 -7.00
N GLU A 351 -7.80 19.40 -6.94
CA GLU A 351 -8.23 18.00 -6.73
C GLU A 351 -8.83 17.80 -5.32
N ILE A 352 -10.15 17.94 -5.23
CA ILE A 352 -10.94 17.57 -4.06
C ILE A 352 -11.33 16.10 -4.18
N GLN A 353 -11.10 15.32 -3.12
CA GLN A 353 -11.53 13.93 -3.00
C GLN A 353 -12.47 13.75 -1.81
N GLU A 354 -13.54 12.98 -2.00
CA GLU A 354 -14.48 12.57 -0.95
C GLU A 354 -14.58 11.04 -0.90
N THR A 355 -14.75 10.48 0.29
CA THR A 355 -15.03 9.05 0.47
C THR A 355 -16.39 8.86 1.13
N LEU A 356 -17.22 7.99 0.55
CA LEU A 356 -18.51 7.59 1.10
C LEU A 356 -18.52 6.08 1.36
N ARG A 357 -19.01 5.70 2.55
CA ARG A 357 -19.30 4.31 2.92
C ARG A 357 -20.82 4.09 3.01
N THR A 358 -21.34 3.04 2.39
CA THR A 358 -22.77 2.69 2.40
C THR A 358 -23.00 1.19 2.44
N SER A 359 -24.09 0.73 3.05
CA SER A 359 -24.47 -0.69 3.05
C SER A 359 -24.92 -1.21 1.68
N SER A 360 -25.47 -0.33 0.83
CA SER A 360 -25.89 -0.64 -0.54
C SER A 360 -25.16 0.26 -1.55
N PHE A 361 -25.16 -0.13 -2.83
CA PHE A 361 -24.50 0.63 -3.88
C PHE A 361 -25.09 2.07 -3.96
N PRO A 362 -24.27 3.15 -3.92
CA PRO A 362 -24.72 4.52 -3.67
C PRO A 362 -25.36 5.24 -4.89
N SER A 363 -26.27 4.58 -5.59
CA SER A 363 -26.85 5.00 -6.89
C SER A 363 -27.47 6.41 -6.94
N SER A 364 -28.04 6.90 -5.84
CA SER A 364 -28.59 8.27 -5.75
C SER A 364 -27.48 9.31 -5.56
N TYR A 365 -26.54 9.03 -4.65
CA TYR A 365 -25.41 9.91 -4.33
C TYR A 365 -24.49 10.13 -5.53
N VAL A 366 -24.23 9.09 -6.33
CA VAL A 366 -23.45 9.21 -7.58
C VAL A 366 -24.06 10.24 -8.53
N LYS A 367 -25.41 10.27 -8.64
CA LYS A 367 -26.11 11.20 -9.53
C LYS A 367 -26.09 12.65 -9.00
N ASP A 368 -26.20 12.85 -7.68
CA ASP A 368 -26.00 14.17 -7.06
C ASP A 368 -24.57 14.69 -7.30
N LYS A 369 -23.57 13.83 -7.10
CA LYS A 369 -22.15 14.19 -7.25
C LYS A 369 -21.75 14.58 -8.67
N TRP A 370 -22.37 14.00 -9.70
CA TRP A 370 -22.18 14.45 -11.08
C TRP A 370 -22.53 15.94 -11.28
N GLY A 371 -23.56 16.47 -10.59
CA GLY A 371 -23.90 17.89 -10.62
C GLY A 371 -22.85 18.81 -9.99
N LYS A 372 -21.93 18.25 -9.19
CA LYS A 372 -20.80 18.94 -8.52
C LYS A 372 -19.45 18.67 -9.23
N ASN A 373 -19.48 18.06 -10.42
CA ASN A 373 -18.30 17.56 -11.14
C ASN A 373 -17.43 16.57 -10.33
N MET A 374 -18.06 15.85 -9.41
CA MET A 374 -17.45 14.80 -8.60
C MET A 374 -17.82 13.43 -9.19
N PHE A 375 -16.82 12.63 -9.54
CA PHE A 375 -17.00 11.36 -10.25
C PHE A 375 -16.33 10.22 -9.49
N ILE A 376 -16.89 9.00 -9.55
CA ILE A 376 -16.24 7.83 -8.93
C ILE A 376 -14.88 7.62 -9.61
N THR A 377 -13.83 7.47 -8.82
CA THR A 377 -12.45 7.19 -9.26
C THR A 377 -11.88 5.90 -8.67
N SER A 378 -12.44 5.42 -7.56
CA SER A 378 -12.16 4.09 -7.01
C SER A 378 -13.40 3.58 -6.26
N ILE A 379 -13.61 2.28 -6.26
CA ILE A 379 -14.72 1.64 -5.55
C ILE A 379 -14.33 0.22 -5.15
N CYS A 380 -14.68 -0.18 -3.93
CA CYS A 380 -14.61 -1.57 -3.48
C CYS A 380 -15.81 -1.91 -2.60
N TYR A 381 -15.97 -3.20 -2.31
CA TYR A 381 -16.91 -3.72 -1.32
C TYR A 381 -16.15 -4.70 -0.43
N GLY A 382 -16.38 -4.66 0.87
CA GLY A 382 -15.72 -5.53 1.84
C GLY A 382 -15.97 -5.08 3.27
N ARG A 383 -15.25 -5.66 4.23
CA ARG A 383 -15.39 -5.26 5.63
C ARG A 383 -14.95 -3.81 5.83
N THR A 384 -15.80 -3.02 6.48
CA THR A 384 -15.40 -1.82 7.23
C THR A 384 -15.31 -2.19 8.71
N VAL A 385 -14.30 -1.65 9.39
CA VAL A 385 -14.11 -1.81 10.85
C VAL A 385 -15.28 -1.16 11.60
#